data_AF-A0A8E2F023-F1
#
_entry.id   AF-A0A8E2F023-F1
#
_cell.length_a   1.000
_cell.length_b   1.000
_cell.length_c   1.000
_cell.angle_alpha   90.00
_cell.angle_beta   90.00
_cell.angle_gamma   90.00
#
_symmetry.space_group_name_H-M   'P 1'
#
loop_
_entity.id
_entity.type
_entity.pdbx_description
1 polymer ?
#
loop_
_entity_poly.entity_id
_entity_poly.type
_entity_poly.pdbx_seq_one_letter_code
_entity_poly.pdbx_strand_id
1 'polypeptide(L)'
;MAPRKEIARNEPAVVTNGVALPPIRTSRLPRHLRFPLLVIISLSLNVAALSIVADGLGYELGSVSRSRNEPWQVAAYLGWKVAELAVGWYGKYDDLDITWLTLLTHAPVLYLLQTFYFISPTTALTNLAIDLASVALPTKLLRPRSALHNPNAPKSAVPNRNIIHSFQVILSTTLLGTAIYSVVLYTALKAGLLTFMVTHFDLPTVAPAHSVSLIQLVAALFPVGWAVRGFLLAPSLGVQTHLGDAKASAFNPATASLAETLRHNVWGWSKQTKVLLTRTAVVAAMVAANTTVRVSALEGTDAVGALGYAGVWVLAGALSAVMFGWVGDVGDDVVAIKEL
;
A
#
# COMPACT_ATOMS: atom_id res chain seq x y z
N MET A 1 -51.09 -35.07 -21.03
CA MET A 1 -50.24 -33.87 -21.09
C MET A 1 -50.56 -33.06 -19.85
N ALA A 2 -49.73 -33.15 -18.80
CA ALA A 2 -50.01 -32.55 -17.49
C ALA A 2 -49.52 -31.09 -17.44
N PRO A 3 -50.24 -30.16 -16.78
CA PRO A 3 -49.83 -28.77 -16.69
C PRO A 3 -48.65 -28.58 -15.72
N ARG A 4 -47.71 -27.74 -16.12
CA ARG A 4 -46.47 -27.42 -15.42
C ARG A 4 -46.79 -26.63 -14.15
N LYS A 5 -46.38 -27.15 -12.99
CA LYS A 5 -46.52 -26.49 -11.68
C LYS A 5 -45.51 -25.34 -11.60
N GLU A 6 -46.00 -24.11 -11.67
CA GLU A 6 -45.21 -22.91 -11.38
C GLU A 6 -44.75 -22.95 -9.92
N ILE A 7 -43.43 -22.94 -9.71
CA ILE A 7 -42.84 -22.81 -8.38
C ILE A 7 -42.96 -21.33 -8.02
N ALA A 8 -43.99 -21.00 -7.23
CA ALA A 8 -44.12 -19.69 -6.63
C ALA A 8 -42.84 -19.38 -5.83
N ARG A 9 -42.08 -18.40 -6.29
CA ARG A 9 -40.93 -17.84 -5.57
C ARG A 9 -41.50 -17.09 -4.38
N ASN A 10 -41.43 -17.69 -3.18
CA ASN A 10 -41.73 -16.99 -1.94
C ASN A 10 -40.92 -15.69 -1.90
N GLU A 11 -41.61 -14.59 -1.59
CA GLU A 11 -41.01 -13.29 -1.33
C GLU A 11 -39.89 -13.43 -0.29
N PRO A 12 -38.76 -12.69 -0.42
CA PRO A 12 -37.71 -12.77 0.57
C PRO A 12 -38.26 -12.26 1.90
N ALA A 13 -38.40 -13.17 2.86
CA ALA A 13 -38.68 -12.83 4.24
C ALA A 13 -37.65 -11.79 4.68
N VAL A 14 -38.11 -10.56 4.94
CA VAL A 14 -37.30 -9.52 5.57
C VAL A 14 -37.02 -10.01 6.99
N VAL A 15 -35.88 -10.68 7.15
CA VAL A 15 -35.34 -10.99 8.47
C VAL A 15 -34.94 -9.65 9.07
N THR A 16 -35.83 -9.07 9.88
CA THR A 16 -35.51 -7.95 10.76
C THR A 16 -34.52 -8.45 11.80
N ASN A 17 -33.23 -8.39 11.47
CA ASN A 17 -32.16 -8.57 12.44
C ASN A 17 -32.16 -7.35 13.38
N GLY A 18 -33.05 -7.39 14.37
CA GLY A 18 -33.09 -6.50 15.52
C GLY A 18 -31.94 -6.72 16.49
N VAL A 19 -30.72 -6.87 15.98
CA VAL A 19 -29.50 -6.79 16.79
C VAL A 19 -28.87 -5.44 16.46
N ALA A 20 -29.25 -4.43 17.24
CA ALA A 20 -28.44 -3.23 17.35
C ALA A 20 -27.00 -3.68 17.60
N LEU A 21 -26.10 -3.40 16.66
CA LEU A 21 -24.68 -3.69 16.80
C LEU A 21 -24.23 -3.18 18.19
N PRO A 22 -23.56 -4.00 19.01
CA PRO A 22 -23.10 -3.54 20.30
C PRO A 22 -22.29 -2.26 20.10
N PRO A 23 -22.52 -1.20 20.91
CA PRO A 23 -21.81 0.05 20.76
C PRO A 23 -20.31 -0.25 20.82
N ILE A 24 -19.58 0.18 19.80
CA ILE A 24 -18.12 0.07 19.74
C ILE A 24 -17.59 0.63 21.06
N ARG A 25 -16.96 -0.22 21.87
CA ARG A 25 -16.41 0.19 23.18
C ARG A 25 -15.58 1.44 22.97
N THR A 26 -16.06 2.56 23.50
CA THR A 26 -15.37 3.83 23.42
C THR A 26 -14.06 3.67 24.18
N SER A 27 -12.94 3.85 23.46
CA SER A 27 -11.61 3.75 24.06
C SER A 27 -11.52 4.75 25.21
N ARG A 28 -11.26 4.24 26.42
CA ARG A 28 -11.09 5.03 27.65
C ARG A 28 -9.82 5.90 27.63
N LEU A 29 -8.96 5.75 26.61
CA LEU A 29 -7.75 6.55 26.46
C LEU A 29 -8.06 7.93 25.89
N PRO A 30 -7.54 9.01 26.51
CA PRO A 30 -7.60 10.36 25.97
C PRO A 30 -7.06 10.42 24.54
N ARG A 31 -7.76 11.12 23.66
CA ARG A 31 -7.44 11.15 22.22
C ARG A 31 -6.01 11.61 21.92
N HIS A 32 -5.49 12.57 22.70
CA HIS A 32 -4.15 13.13 22.50
C HIS A 32 -3.02 12.18 22.90
N LEU A 33 -3.26 11.25 23.83
CA LEU A 33 -2.24 10.30 24.29
C LEU A 33 -2.07 9.09 23.36
N ARG A 34 -3.03 8.84 22.46
CA ARG A 34 -3.01 7.65 21.61
C ARG A 34 -1.84 7.65 20.61
N PHE A 35 -1.49 8.80 20.05
CA PHE A 35 -0.38 8.89 19.10
C PHE A 35 0.99 8.78 19.78
N PRO A 36 1.31 9.53 20.87
CA PRO A 36 2.54 9.31 21.62
C PRO A 36 2.68 7.87 22.12
N LEU A 37 1.59 7.27 22.62
CA LEU A 37 1.59 5.89 23.08
C LEU A 37 1.87 4.91 21.91
N LEU A 38 1.30 5.17 20.73
CA LEU A 38 1.58 4.38 19.53
C LEU A 38 3.06 4.43 19.14
N VAL A 39 3.67 5.61 19.18
CA VAL A 39 5.11 5.78 18.91
C VAL A 39 5.95 5.00 19.92
N ILE A 40 5.67 5.14 21.22
CA ILE A 40 6.41 4.45 22.27
C ILE A 40 6.30 2.93 22.12
N ILE A 41 5.08 2.40 22.00
CA ILE A 41 4.87 0.95 21.87
C ILE A 41 5.54 0.42 20.59
N SER A 42 5.42 1.13 19.47
CA SER A 42 6.02 0.73 18.20
C SER A 42 7.54 0.66 18.27
N LEU A 43 8.18 1.70 18.84
CA LEU A 43 9.64 1.73 19.00
C LEU A 43 10.12 0.68 20.00
N SER A 44 9.46 0.55 21.15
CA SER A 44 9.81 -0.46 22.15
C SER A 44 9.68 -1.88 21.61
N LEU A 45 8.62 -2.16 20.84
CA LEU A 45 8.41 -3.47 20.23
C LEU A 45 9.48 -3.77 19.18
N ASN A 46 9.84 -2.77 18.35
CA ASN A 46 10.90 -2.93 17.35
C ASN A 46 12.25 -3.24 18.01
N VAL A 47 12.65 -2.44 19.01
CA VAL A 47 13.89 -2.65 19.76
C VAL A 47 13.90 -4.00 20.46
N ALA A 48 12.82 -4.37 21.16
CA ALA A 48 12.74 -5.65 21.86
C ALA A 48 12.83 -6.84 20.89
N ALA A 49 12.12 -6.78 19.75
CA ALA A 49 12.15 -7.84 18.76
C ALA A 49 13.52 -7.97 18.08
N LEU A 50 14.18 -6.85 17.75
CA LEU A 50 15.54 -6.85 17.22
C LEU A 50 16.54 -7.43 18.21
N SER A 51 16.44 -7.08 19.50
CA SER A 51 17.31 -7.65 20.54
C SER A 51 17.16 -9.15 20.69
N ILE A 52 15.96 -9.70 20.50
CA ILE A 52 15.71 -11.15 20.58
C ILE A 52 16.37 -11.89 19.40
N VAL A 53 16.37 -11.29 18.21
CA VAL A 53 16.91 -11.95 17.01
C VAL A 53 18.38 -11.61 16.74
N ALA A 54 18.97 -10.67 17.48
CA ALA A 54 20.31 -10.15 17.25
C ALA A 54 21.38 -11.24 17.16
N ASP A 55 21.35 -12.20 18.11
CA ASP A 55 22.32 -13.30 18.15
C ASP A 55 22.17 -14.27 16.95
N GLY A 56 20.96 -14.38 16.39
CA GLY A 56 20.65 -15.29 15.28
C GLY A 56 20.84 -14.69 13.89
N LEU A 57 20.79 -13.37 13.75
CA LEU A 57 20.90 -12.67 12.46
C LEU A 57 22.34 -12.26 12.11
N GLY A 58 23.27 -12.35 13.07
CA GLY A 58 24.67 -11.97 12.85
C GLY A 58 24.86 -10.49 12.49
N TYR A 59 26.02 -10.18 11.91
CA TYR A 59 26.44 -8.81 11.60
C TYR A 59 26.24 -8.42 10.11
N GLU A 60 25.25 -9.01 9.43
CA GLU A 60 25.05 -8.76 8.00
C GLU A 60 24.59 -7.33 7.70
N LEU A 61 23.61 -6.80 8.45
CA LEU A 61 23.13 -5.43 8.24
C LEU A 61 24.15 -4.38 8.69
N GLY A 62 24.95 -4.74 9.71
CA GLY A 62 26.01 -3.88 10.23
C GLY A 62 27.14 -3.67 9.22
N SER A 63 27.51 -4.72 8.46
CA SER A 63 28.63 -4.67 7.52
C SER A 63 28.38 -3.78 6.29
N VAL A 64 27.12 -3.48 5.98
CA VAL A 64 26.73 -2.63 4.85
C VAL A 64 26.31 -1.23 5.30
N SER A 65 26.05 -1.07 6.61
CA SER A 65 25.62 0.20 7.18
C SER A 65 26.78 1.16 7.41
N ARG A 66 26.60 2.42 7.01
CA ARG A 66 27.53 3.50 7.37
C ARG A 66 27.49 3.72 8.89
N SER A 67 28.67 3.85 9.50
CA SER A 67 28.77 4.22 10.92
C SER A 67 28.09 5.58 11.19
N ARG A 68 27.11 5.58 12.10
CA ARG A 68 26.40 6.81 12.50
C ARG A 68 26.96 7.31 13.82
N ASN A 69 28.02 8.10 13.74
CA ASN A 69 28.72 8.59 14.92
C ASN A 69 28.13 9.91 15.43
N GLU A 70 27.31 10.59 14.62
CA GLU A 70 26.76 11.89 14.94
C GLU A 70 25.33 11.78 15.51
N PRO A 71 25.03 12.41 16.67
CA PRO A 71 23.71 12.32 17.32
C PRO A 71 22.55 12.76 16.42
N TRP A 72 22.76 13.75 15.55
CA TRP A 72 21.72 14.23 14.64
C TRP A 72 21.31 13.17 13.61
N GLN A 73 22.22 12.28 13.19
CA GLN A 73 21.91 11.19 12.25
C GLN A 73 21.01 10.13 12.89
N VAL A 74 21.20 9.88 14.19
CA VAL A 74 20.34 9.00 14.98
C VAL A 74 18.97 9.66 15.18
N ALA A 75 18.95 10.95 15.53
CA ALA A 75 17.71 11.71 15.68
C ALA A 75 16.92 11.80 14.36
N ALA A 76 17.58 11.95 13.21
CA ALA A 76 16.95 11.97 11.91
C ALA A 76 16.28 10.62 11.55
N TYR A 77 16.93 9.49 11.86
CA TYR A 77 16.35 8.16 11.65
C TYR A 77 15.15 7.91 12.56
N LEU A 78 15.27 8.28 13.83
CA LEU A 78 14.16 8.21 14.77
C LEU A 78 13.00 9.11 14.33
N GLY A 79 13.31 10.33 13.91
CA GLY A 79 12.35 11.29 13.34
C GLY A 79 11.63 10.73 12.12
N TRP A 80 12.36 10.03 11.23
CA TRP A 80 11.76 9.33 10.10
C TRP A 80 10.78 8.25 10.54
N LYS A 81 11.16 7.39 11.50
CA LYS A 81 10.24 6.38 12.06
C LYS A 81 8.98 7.01 12.66
N VAL A 82 9.09 8.14 13.35
CA VAL A 82 7.93 8.88 13.87
C VAL A 82 7.08 9.46 12.73
N ALA A 83 7.71 9.98 11.66
CA ALA A 83 7.02 10.49 10.49
C ALA A 83 6.22 9.40 9.77
N GLU A 84 6.77 8.19 9.62
CA GLU A 84 6.04 7.05 9.04
C GLU A 84 4.76 6.74 9.82
N LEU A 85 4.88 6.67 11.16
CA LEU A 85 3.75 6.45 12.05
C LEU A 85 2.74 7.61 12.01
N ALA A 86 3.22 8.86 11.86
CA ALA A 86 2.38 10.04 11.76
C ALA A 86 1.53 10.01 10.48
N VAL A 87 2.11 9.66 9.33
CA VAL A 87 1.38 9.50 8.06
C VAL A 87 0.28 8.45 8.22
N GLY A 88 0.61 7.30 8.83
CA GLY A 88 -0.37 6.27 9.18
C GLY A 88 -1.51 6.77 10.08
N TRP A 89 -1.14 7.49 11.13
CA TRP A 89 -2.10 7.97 12.11
C TRP A 89 -3.02 9.06 11.54
N TYR A 90 -2.46 10.13 11.00
CA TYR A 90 -3.25 11.25 10.48
C TYR A 90 -3.96 10.92 9.16
N GLY A 91 -3.42 10.01 8.35
CA GLY A 91 -4.08 9.44 7.17
C GLY A 91 -5.26 8.52 7.47
N LYS A 92 -5.56 8.27 8.76
CA LYS A 92 -6.64 7.37 9.22
C LYS A 92 -6.52 5.93 8.71
N TYR A 93 -5.31 5.47 8.42
CA TYR A 93 -5.03 4.09 8.01
C TYR A 93 -5.21 3.12 9.18
N ASP A 94 -5.80 1.96 8.92
CA ASP A 94 -5.91 0.89 9.90
C ASP A 94 -4.68 -0.02 9.94
N ASP A 95 -4.76 -1.11 10.69
CA ASP A 95 -3.66 -2.06 10.88
C ASP A 95 -3.21 -2.71 9.57
N LEU A 96 -4.13 -2.98 8.65
CA LEU A 96 -3.80 -3.58 7.36
C LEU A 96 -3.28 -2.53 6.37
N ASP A 97 -3.92 -1.36 6.29
CA ASP A 97 -3.48 -0.27 5.42
C ASP A 97 -2.02 0.13 5.72
N ILE A 98 -1.66 0.27 6.99
CA ILE A 98 -0.30 0.64 7.37
C ILE A 98 0.69 -0.51 7.11
N THR A 99 0.25 -1.77 7.24
CA THR A 99 1.09 -2.94 6.92
C THR A 99 1.41 -2.97 5.44
N TRP A 100 0.41 -2.74 4.57
CA TRP A 100 0.62 -2.67 3.13
C TRP A 100 1.52 -1.49 2.75
N LEU A 101 1.31 -0.32 3.36
CA LEU A 101 2.16 0.83 3.14
C LEU A 101 3.61 0.54 3.54
N THR A 102 3.85 -0.01 4.74
CA THR A 102 5.19 -0.38 5.22
C THR A 102 5.84 -1.41 4.29
N LEU A 103 5.10 -2.43 3.84
CA LEU A 103 5.64 -3.40 2.89
C LEU A 103 6.07 -2.74 1.57
N LEU A 104 5.26 -1.83 1.02
CA LEU A 104 5.59 -1.07 -0.19
C LEU A 104 6.79 -0.16 0.00
N THR A 105 6.91 0.52 1.15
CA THR A 105 8.04 1.42 1.41
C THR A 105 9.35 0.67 1.62
N HIS A 106 9.31 -0.56 2.14
CA HIS A 106 10.50 -1.36 2.42
C HIS A 106 10.95 -2.19 1.21
N ALA A 107 10.06 -2.49 0.27
CA ALA A 107 10.37 -3.28 -0.92
C ALA A 107 11.62 -2.80 -1.71
N PRO A 108 11.83 -1.50 -1.97
CA PRO A 108 13.02 -1.03 -2.69
C PRO A 108 14.32 -1.37 -1.96
N VAL A 109 14.36 -1.17 -0.65
CA VAL A 109 15.56 -1.39 0.16
C VAL A 109 15.81 -2.89 0.31
N LEU A 110 14.76 -3.69 0.48
CA LEU A 110 14.89 -5.16 0.53
C LEU A 110 15.44 -5.72 -0.77
N TYR A 111 14.91 -5.28 -1.92
CA TYR A 111 15.43 -5.69 -3.22
C TYR A 111 16.89 -5.28 -3.39
N LEU A 112 17.24 -4.05 -2.99
CA LEU A 112 18.61 -3.55 -3.06
C LEU A 112 19.57 -4.42 -2.23
N LEU A 113 19.23 -4.68 -0.96
CA LEU A 113 20.06 -5.44 -0.02
C LEU A 113 20.27 -6.89 -0.47
N GLN A 114 19.21 -7.55 -0.94
CA GLN A 114 19.28 -8.95 -1.38
C GLN A 114 20.03 -9.10 -2.71
N THR A 115 19.84 -8.16 -3.64
CA THR A 115 20.34 -8.31 -5.01
C THR A 115 21.79 -7.81 -5.17
N PHE A 116 22.16 -6.74 -4.46
CA PHE A 116 23.45 -6.07 -4.67
C PHE A 116 24.41 -6.21 -3.48
N TYR A 117 23.89 -6.41 -2.27
CA TYR A 117 24.69 -6.45 -1.03
C TYR A 117 24.78 -7.84 -0.37
N PHE A 118 24.29 -8.88 -1.06
CA PHE A 118 24.34 -10.27 -0.59
C PHE A 118 23.77 -10.52 0.83
N ILE A 119 22.82 -9.68 1.28
CA ILE A 119 22.16 -9.90 2.56
C ILE A 119 21.27 -11.14 2.47
N SER A 120 21.37 -12.01 3.48
CA SER A 120 20.60 -13.25 3.49
C SER A 120 19.09 -12.95 3.46
N PRO A 121 18.30 -13.72 2.68
CA PRO A 121 16.84 -13.61 2.72
C PRO A 121 16.27 -13.76 4.13
N THR A 122 16.88 -14.58 4.99
CA THR A 122 16.43 -14.77 6.37
C THR A 122 16.54 -13.48 7.18
N THR A 123 17.67 -12.78 7.07
CA THR A 123 17.92 -11.50 7.74
C THR A 123 16.96 -10.42 7.23
N ALA A 124 16.85 -10.30 5.91
CA ALA A 124 15.98 -9.30 5.28
C ALA A 124 14.50 -9.52 5.63
N LEU A 125 14.01 -10.76 5.58
CA LEU A 125 12.62 -11.10 5.89
C LEU A 125 12.31 -11.00 7.39
N THR A 126 13.25 -11.37 8.26
CA THR A 126 13.07 -11.21 9.71
C THR A 126 12.97 -9.74 10.08
N ASN A 127 13.86 -8.91 9.54
CA ASN A 127 13.83 -7.47 9.77
C ASN A 127 12.53 -6.83 9.23
N LEU A 128 12.08 -7.24 8.04
CA LEU A 128 10.79 -6.82 7.51
C LEU A 128 9.64 -7.26 8.43
N ALA A 129 9.62 -8.52 8.89
CA ALA A 129 8.56 -9.02 9.77
C ALA A 129 8.50 -8.24 11.08
N ILE A 130 9.66 -7.88 11.64
CA ILE A 130 9.75 -7.02 12.83
C ILE A 130 9.22 -5.62 12.53
N ASP A 131 9.64 -4.98 11.44
CA ASP A 131 9.15 -3.65 11.06
C ASP A 131 7.62 -3.67 10.82
N LEU A 132 7.07 -4.70 10.18
CA LEU A 132 5.62 -4.87 9.98
C LEU A 132 4.88 -5.08 11.30
N ALA A 133 5.34 -6.00 12.16
CA ALA A 133 4.70 -6.28 13.45
C ALA A 133 4.74 -5.07 14.38
N SER A 134 5.86 -4.33 14.38
CA SER A 134 6.08 -3.14 15.20
C SER A 134 5.14 -2.00 14.84
N VAL A 135 4.60 -1.99 13.62
CA VAL A 135 3.64 -0.97 13.18
C VAL A 135 2.21 -1.49 13.24
N ALA A 136 1.97 -2.74 12.84
CA ALA A 136 0.64 -3.35 12.76
C ALA A 136 0.03 -3.66 14.13
N LEU A 137 0.81 -4.20 15.08
CA LEU A 137 0.29 -4.57 16.40
C LEU A 137 -0.14 -3.34 17.22
N PRO A 138 0.67 -2.27 17.33
CA PRO A 138 0.26 -1.08 18.09
C PRO A 138 -0.90 -0.33 17.45
N THR A 139 -0.96 -0.27 16.11
CA THR A 139 -2.09 0.34 15.40
C THR A 139 -3.38 -0.43 15.64
N LYS A 140 -3.34 -1.77 15.56
CA LYS A 140 -4.49 -2.63 15.88
C LYS A 140 -4.97 -2.47 17.32
N LEU A 141 -4.04 -2.28 18.28
CA LEU A 141 -4.37 -2.09 19.69
C LEU A 141 -5.03 -0.72 19.96
N LEU A 142 -4.56 0.34 19.30
CA LEU A 142 -4.93 1.72 19.62
C LEU A 142 -6.00 2.32 18.71
N ARG A 143 -6.34 1.66 17.60
CA ARG A 143 -7.29 2.12 16.60
C ARG A 143 -8.26 1.01 16.17
N PRO A 144 -9.57 1.29 16.09
CA PRO A 144 -10.51 0.34 15.52
C PRO A 144 -10.25 0.13 14.02
N ARG A 145 -10.45 -1.11 13.56
CA ARG A 145 -10.30 -1.47 12.15
C ARG A 145 -11.31 -0.74 11.26
N SER A 146 -10.90 -0.36 10.05
CA SER A 146 -11.77 0.35 9.11
C SER A 146 -12.98 -0.51 8.69
N ALA A 147 -14.04 0.13 8.19
CA ALA A 147 -15.20 -0.58 7.68
C ALA A 147 -14.83 -1.55 6.54
N LEU A 148 -13.86 -1.18 5.68
CA LEU A 148 -13.36 -1.99 4.58
C LEU A 148 -12.87 -3.35 5.06
N HIS A 149 -12.07 -3.37 6.12
CA HIS A 149 -11.43 -4.58 6.64
C HIS A 149 -12.18 -5.25 7.79
N ASN A 150 -13.31 -4.68 8.24
CA ASN A 150 -14.13 -5.26 9.30
C ASN A 150 -15.20 -6.20 8.72
N PRO A 151 -15.18 -7.51 9.00
CA PRO A 151 -16.18 -8.46 8.46
C PRO A 151 -17.62 -8.12 8.90
N ASN A 152 -17.78 -7.47 10.05
CA ASN A 152 -19.09 -7.12 10.63
C ASN A 152 -19.61 -5.76 10.19
N ALA A 153 -18.92 -5.05 9.28
CA ALA A 153 -19.38 -3.78 8.77
C ALA A 153 -20.69 -3.94 7.96
N PRO A 154 -21.65 -3.01 8.07
CA PRO A 154 -22.89 -3.08 7.31
C PRO A 154 -22.61 -2.96 5.81
N LYS A 155 -23.44 -3.61 4.97
CA LYS A 155 -23.32 -3.55 3.50
C LYS A 155 -23.36 -2.12 2.96
N SER A 156 -24.08 -1.22 3.62
CA SER A 156 -24.07 0.19 3.29
C SER A 156 -22.66 0.77 3.36
N ALA A 157 -21.87 0.47 4.41
CA ALA A 157 -20.53 1.03 4.57
C ALA A 157 -19.50 0.55 3.53
N VAL A 158 -19.73 -0.62 2.90
CA VAL A 158 -18.84 -1.17 1.85
C VAL A 158 -19.72 -1.86 0.77
N PRO A 159 -20.21 -1.12 -0.24
CA PRO A 159 -21.12 -1.66 -1.24
C PRO A 159 -20.50 -2.81 -2.07
N ASN A 160 -19.27 -2.60 -2.55
CA ASN A 160 -18.57 -3.54 -3.45
C ASN A 160 -17.83 -4.67 -2.71
N ARG A 161 -18.27 -5.03 -1.49
CA ARG A 161 -17.60 -6.02 -0.64
C ARG A 161 -17.39 -7.37 -1.34
N ASN A 162 -18.40 -7.84 -2.08
CA ASN A 162 -18.31 -9.13 -2.78
C ASN A 162 -17.23 -9.11 -3.88
N ILE A 163 -17.04 -7.97 -4.55
CA ILE A 163 -16.02 -7.79 -5.60
C ILE A 163 -14.63 -7.73 -4.94
N ILE A 164 -14.49 -6.94 -3.87
CA ILE A 164 -13.21 -6.72 -3.17
C ILE A 164 -12.69 -8.01 -2.53
N HIS A 165 -13.56 -8.90 -2.04
CA HIS A 165 -13.16 -10.15 -1.40
C HIS A 165 -13.30 -11.39 -2.29
N SER A 166 -13.65 -11.24 -3.57
CA SER A 166 -13.66 -12.36 -4.52
C SER A 166 -12.23 -12.84 -4.81
N PHE A 167 -11.98 -14.14 -4.68
CA PHE A 167 -10.67 -14.75 -4.93
C PHE A 167 -10.14 -14.42 -6.33
N GLN A 168 -10.98 -14.48 -7.35
CA GLN A 168 -10.58 -14.20 -8.74
C GLN A 168 -10.15 -12.73 -8.90
N VAL A 169 -10.89 -11.79 -8.29
CA VAL A 169 -10.54 -10.36 -8.32
C VAL A 169 -9.25 -10.13 -7.54
N ILE A 170 -9.13 -10.73 -6.35
CA ILE A 170 -7.91 -10.65 -5.53
C ILE A 170 -6.70 -11.13 -6.32
N LEU A 171 -6.77 -12.33 -6.90
CA LEU A 171 -5.65 -12.95 -7.59
C LEU A 171 -5.27 -12.18 -8.86
N SER A 172 -6.25 -11.85 -9.72
CA SER A 172 -5.99 -11.14 -10.97
C SER A 172 -5.38 -9.74 -10.74
N THR A 173 -5.91 -8.99 -9.78
CA THR A 173 -5.42 -7.64 -9.47
C THR A 173 -4.07 -7.65 -8.75
N THR A 174 -3.80 -8.68 -7.94
CA THR A 174 -2.47 -8.94 -7.37
C THR A 174 -1.46 -9.22 -8.47
N LEU A 175 -1.77 -10.18 -9.36
CA LEU A 175 -0.91 -10.54 -10.48
C LEU A 175 -0.66 -9.35 -11.41
N LEU A 176 -1.67 -8.51 -11.64
CA LEU A 176 -1.52 -7.27 -12.41
C LEU A 176 -0.53 -6.32 -11.73
N GLY A 177 -0.69 -6.05 -10.43
CA GLY A 177 0.25 -5.21 -9.67
C GLY A 177 1.67 -5.77 -9.68
N THR A 178 1.82 -7.08 -9.46
CA THR A 178 3.11 -7.78 -9.54
C THR A 178 3.72 -7.65 -10.92
N ALA A 179 2.96 -7.88 -11.98
CA ALA A 179 3.45 -7.78 -13.36
C ALA A 179 3.94 -6.36 -13.68
N ILE A 180 3.22 -5.32 -13.25
CA ILE A 180 3.62 -3.92 -13.45
C ILE A 180 4.95 -3.64 -12.75
N TYR A 181 5.09 -3.97 -11.47
CA TYR A 181 6.34 -3.79 -10.74
C TYR A 181 7.50 -4.57 -11.37
N SER A 182 7.27 -5.83 -11.75
CA SER A 182 8.28 -6.67 -12.40
C SER A 182 8.71 -6.12 -13.76
N VAL A 183 7.77 -5.71 -14.61
CA VAL A 183 8.09 -5.18 -15.95
C VAL A 183 8.82 -3.84 -15.84
N VAL A 184 8.38 -2.94 -14.96
CA VAL A 184 9.03 -1.63 -14.76
C VAL A 184 10.46 -1.83 -14.25
N LEU A 185 10.66 -2.66 -13.23
CA LEU A 185 11.99 -2.91 -12.68
C LEU A 185 12.88 -3.65 -13.68
N TYR A 186 12.37 -4.68 -14.36
CA TYR A 186 13.10 -5.39 -15.41
C TYR A 186 13.55 -4.46 -16.53
N THR A 187 12.63 -3.63 -17.02
CA THR A 187 12.91 -2.65 -18.08
C THR A 187 13.94 -1.64 -17.61
N ALA A 188 13.82 -1.12 -16.38
CA ALA A 188 14.80 -0.18 -15.82
C ALA A 188 16.21 -0.82 -15.74
N LEU A 189 16.31 -2.06 -15.25
CA LEU A 189 17.58 -2.80 -15.18
C LEU A 189 18.23 -2.98 -16.56
N LYS A 190 17.43 -3.26 -17.61
CA LYS A 190 17.93 -3.41 -18.98
C LYS A 190 18.18 -2.09 -19.71
N ALA A 191 17.48 -1.01 -19.34
CA ALA A 191 17.56 0.29 -20.00
C ALA A 191 18.69 1.18 -19.47
N GLY A 192 19.29 0.87 -18.33
CA GLY A 192 20.45 1.60 -17.81
C GLY A 192 20.48 1.82 -16.29
N LEU A 193 19.50 1.31 -15.52
CA LEU A 193 19.50 1.44 -14.07
C LEU A 193 20.77 0.82 -13.46
N LEU A 194 21.26 -0.30 -14.00
CA LEU A 194 22.50 -0.91 -13.51
C LEU A 194 23.70 0.02 -13.66
N THR A 195 23.86 0.64 -14.84
CA THR A 195 24.91 1.62 -15.09
C THR A 195 24.78 2.82 -14.16
N PHE A 196 23.55 3.35 -14.00
CA PHE A 196 23.26 4.43 -13.07
C PHE A 196 23.62 4.07 -11.63
N MET A 197 23.30 2.86 -11.18
CA MET A 197 23.62 2.43 -9.82
C MET A 197 25.12 2.27 -9.62
N VAL A 198 25.85 1.67 -10.56
CA VAL A 198 27.33 1.58 -10.48
C VAL A 198 28.00 2.96 -10.41
N THR A 199 27.41 3.99 -11.01
CA THR A 199 27.96 5.36 -10.94
C THR A 199 27.70 6.09 -9.62
N HIS A 200 26.66 5.73 -8.87
CA HIS A 200 26.24 6.44 -7.66
C HIS A 200 26.29 5.62 -6.37
N PHE A 201 26.60 4.32 -6.48
CA PHE A 201 26.66 3.38 -5.37
C PHE A 201 27.95 2.56 -5.46
N ASP A 202 28.60 2.36 -4.31
CA ASP A 202 29.67 1.37 -4.16
C ASP A 202 29.06 -0.02 -3.93
N LEU A 203 28.73 -0.71 -5.04
CA LEU A 203 28.02 -1.98 -5.00
C LEU A 203 28.98 -3.18 -4.97
N PRO A 204 28.82 -4.13 -4.02
CA PRO A 204 29.61 -5.37 -3.99
C PRO A 204 29.45 -6.24 -5.24
N THR A 205 28.25 -6.29 -5.82
CA THR A 205 28.00 -7.02 -7.07
C THR A 205 26.84 -6.42 -7.85
N VAL A 206 26.81 -6.70 -9.15
CA VAL A 206 25.65 -6.47 -10.03
C VAL A 206 25.21 -7.75 -10.75
N ALA A 207 25.89 -8.88 -10.51
CA ALA A 207 25.68 -10.11 -11.26
C ALA A 207 24.24 -10.66 -11.15
N PRO A 208 23.61 -10.70 -9.95
CA PRO A 208 22.23 -11.19 -9.83
C PRO A 208 21.23 -10.31 -10.57
N ALA A 209 21.42 -8.99 -10.56
CA ALA A 209 20.55 -8.05 -11.25
C ALA A 209 20.74 -8.11 -12.78
N HIS A 210 21.95 -8.42 -13.25
CA HIS A 210 22.23 -8.58 -14.67
C HIS A 210 21.58 -9.85 -15.26
N SER A 211 21.65 -10.97 -14.53
CA SER A 211 21.11 -12.28 -14.96
C SER A 211 19.63 -12.48 -14.60
N VAL A 212 19.00 -11.53 -13.93
CA VAL A 212 17.61 -11.66 -13.49
C VAL A 212 16.66 -11.88 -14.67
N SER A 213 15.79 -12.87 -14.52
CA SER A 213 14.69 -13.13 -15.44
C SER A 213 13.40 -12.47 -14.96
N LEU A 214 12.47 -12.21 -15.89
CA LEU A 214 11.17 -11.64 -15.55
C LEU A 214 10.38 -12.56 -14.58
N ILE A 215 10.49 -13.88 -14.74
CA ILE A 215 9.81 -14.86 -13.88
C ILE A 215 10.32 -14.76 -12.44
N GLN A 216 11.63 -14.60 -12.24
CA GLN A 216 12.21 -14.42 -10.92
C GLN A 216 11.72 -13.12 -10.26
N LEU A 217 11.60 -12.03 -11.03
CA LEU A 217 11.05 -10.77 -10.52
C LEU A 217 9.57 -10.92 -10.15
N VAL A 218 8.77 -11.62 -10.96
CA VAL A 218 7.36 -11.90 -10.63
C VAL A 218 7.25 -12.70 -9.33
N ALA A 219 8.09 -13.71 -9.13
CA ALA A 219 8.10 -14.47 -7.87
C ALA A 219 8.50 -13.59 -6.68
N ALA A 220 9.56 -12.79 -6.82
CA ALA A 220 10.07 -11.93 -5.74
C ALA A 220 9.12 -10.78 -5.39
N LEU A 221 8.42 -10.21 -6.38
CA LEU A 221 7.56 -9.04 -6.23
C LEU A 221 6.08 -9.40 -6.04
N PHE A 222 5.76 -10.69 -5.88
CA PHE A 222 4.40 -11.12 -5.57
C PHE A 222 3.84 -10.45 -4.30
N PRO A 223 4.57 -10.37 -3.16
CA PRO A 223 4.09 -9.67 -1.97
C PRO A 223 3.87 -8.16 -2.21
N VAL A 224 4.68 -7.55 -3.08
CA VAL A 224 4.56 -6.12 -3.44
C VAL A 224 3.27 -5.88 -4.23
N GLY A 225 2.95 -6.74 -5.20
CA GLY A 225 1.69 -6.67 -5.94
C GLY A 225 0.47 -6.88 -5.03
N TRP A 226 0.58 -7.76 -4.04
CA TRP A 226 -0.48 -7.94 -3.04
C TRP A 226 -0.69 -6.68 -2.20
N ALA A 227 0.41 -6.07 -1.74
CA ALA A 227 0.38 -4.83 -0.96
C ALA A 227 -0.16 -3.65 -1.77
N VAL A 228 0.26 -3.49 -3.03
CA VAL A 228 -0.18 -2.37 -3.86
C VAL A 228 -1.68 -2.45 -4.16
N ARG A 229 -2.18 -3.67 -4.40
CA ARG A 229 -3.61 -3.94 -4.51
C ARG A 229 -4.36 -3.60 -3.21
N GLY A 230 -3.86 -4.10 -2.07
CA GLY A 230 -4.47 -3.88 -0.76
C GLY A 230 -4.51 -2.40 -0.37
N PHE A 231 -3.46 -1.64 -0.69
CA PHE A 231 -3.35 -0.24 -0.31
C PHE A 231 -4.02 0.72 -1.31
N LEU A 232 -3.90 0.50 -2.62
CA LEU A 232 -4.42 1.42 -3.64
C LEU A 232 -5.85 1.04 -4.09
N LEU A 233 -6.05 -0.21 -4.52
CA LEU A 233 -7.28 -0.63 -5.21
C LEU A 233 -8.42 -0.96 -4.24
N ALA A 234 -8.18 -1.75 -3.20
CA ALA A 234 -9.26 -2.17 -2.29
C ALA A 234 -10.02 -0.98 -1.65
N PRO A 235 -9.35 0.09 -1.20
CA PRO A 235 -10.00 1.28 -0.67
C PRO A 235 -10.68 2.12 -1.73
N SER A 236 -10.16 2.18 -2.97
CA SER A 236 -10.80 2.95 -4.04
C SER A 236 -12.14 2.32 -4.42
N LEU A 237 -12.20 0.99 -4.52
CA LEU A 237 -13.42 0.22 -4.77
C LEU A 237 -14.41 0.23 -3.59
N GLY A 238 -13.92 0.48 -2.37
CA GLY A 238 -14.73 0.50 -1.15
C GLY A 238 -15.53 1.79 -0.94
N VAL A 239 -15.31 2.82 -1.75
CA VAL A 239 -15.98 4.12 -1.62
C VAL A 239 -17.38 4.07 -2.24
N GLN A 240 -18.36 4.62 -1.53
CA GLN A 240 -19.73 4.80 -2.04
C GLN A 240 -19.80 5.92 -3.09
N THR A 241 -20.42 5.62 -4.22
CA THR A 241 -21.04 6.61 -5.11
C THR A 241 -22.55 6.44 -4.96
N HIS A 242 -23.22 7.29 -4.19
CA HIS A 242 -24.69 7.24 -4.13
C HIS A 242 -25.26 7.64 -5.50
N LEU A 243 -26.35 7.02 -5.95
CA LEU A 243 -27.05 7.41 -7.19
C LEU A 243 -27.42 8.92 -7.22
N GLY A 244 -27.70 9.52 -6.06
CA GLY A 244 -27.90 10.97 -5.92
C GLY A 244 -26.62 11.79 -6.09
N ASP A 245 -25.47 11.28 -5.64
CA ASP A 245 -24.16 11.90 -5.86
C ASP A 245 -23.75 11.78 -7.33
N ALA A 246 -24.01 10.63 -7.97
CA ALA A 246 -23.73 10.39 -9.38
C ALA A 246 -24.56 11.31 -10.30
N LYS A 247 -25.86 11.50 -9.98
CA LYS A 247 -26.72 12.49 -10.65
C LYS A 247 -26.29 13.93 -10.38
N ALA A 248 -25.86 14.25 -9.16
CA ALA A 248 -25.37 15.60 -8.83
C ALA A 248 -24.00 15.91 -9.44
N SER A 249 -23.19 14.89 -9.73
CA SER A 249 -21.90 15.02 -10.44
C SER A 249 -22.01 14.86 -11.96
N ALA A 250 -23.20 14.60 -12.50
CA ALA A 250 -23.42 14.41 -13.94
C ALA A 250 -23.17 15.74 -14.67
N PHE A 251 -22.01 15.83 -15.31
CA PHE A 251 -21.63 16.99 -16.10
C PHE A 251 -22.26 16.90 -17.49
N ASN A 252 -22.95 17.96 -17.91
CA ASN A 252 -23.48 18.06 -19.26
C ASN A 252 -22.58 18.97 -20.12
N PRO A 253 -21.75 18.39 -21.02
CA PRO A 253 -20.84 19.18 -21.84
C PRO A 253 -21.56 20.12 -22.83
N ALA A 254 -22.83 19.84 -23.17
CA ALA A 254 -23.59 20.64 -24.12
C ALA A 254 -24.11 21.96 -23.54
N THR A 255 -24.24 22.06 -22.21
CA THR A 255 -24.77 23.26 -21.52
C THR A 255 -23.75 23.93 -20.61
N ALA A 256 -22.56 23.35 -20.46
CA ALA A 256 -21.53 23.85 -19.56
C ALA A 256 -20.73 25.02 -20.16
N SER A 257 -20.41 26.00 -19.33
CA SER A 257 -19.46 27.06 -19.67
C SER A 257 -18.03 26.53 -19.73
N LEU A 258 -17.12 27.22 -20.43
CA LEU A 258 -15.69 26.85 -20.50
C LEU A 258 -15.05 26.69 -19.11
N ALA A 259 -15.43 27.55 -18.16
CA ALA A 259 -14.95 27.49 -16.78
C ALA A 259 -15.48 26.26 -16.02
N GLU A 260 -16.73 25.87 -16.25
CA GLU A 260 -17.30 24.63 -15.68
C GLU A 260 -16.67 23.39 -16.30
N THR A 261 -16.39 23.40 -17.61
CA THR A 261 -15.66 22.32 -18.31
C THR A 261 -14.24 22.17 -17.77
N LEU A 262 -13.51 23.28 -17.58
CA LEU A 262 -12.17 23.26 -16.98
C LEU A 262 -12.22 22.76 -15.54
N ARG A 263 -13.16 23.27 -14.73
CA ARG A 263 -13.33 22.83 -13.33
C ARG A 263 -13.69 21.35 -13.25
N HIS A 264 -14.54 20.85 -14.14
CA HIS A 264 -14.92 19.44 -14.19
C HIS A 264 -13.72 18.56 -14.59
N ASN A 265 -12.95 18.94 -15.60
CA ASN A 265 -11.77 18.17 -16.01
C ASN A 265 -10.67 18.11 -14.94
N VAL A 266 -10.48 19.19 -14.16
CA VAL A 266 -9.39 19.24 -13.18
C VAL A 266 -9.82 18.80 -11.76
N TRP A 267 -11.08 19.02 -11.36
CA TRP A 267 -11.59 18.69 -10.00
C TRP A 267 -12.81 17.75 -9.96
N GLY A 268 -13.41 17.44 -11.11
CA GLY A 268 -14.61 16.62 -11.25
C GLY A 268 -14.40 15.11 -11.11
N TRP A 269 -13.20 14.66 -10.75
CA TRP A 269 -12.93 13.23 -10.57
C TRP A 269 -13.85 12.57 -9.54
N SER A 270 -14.20 11.31 -9.81
CA SER A 270 -15.01 10.49 -8.93
C SER A 270 -14.36 10.35 -7.54
N LYS A 271 -15.17 10.04 -6.51
CA LYS A 271 -14.65 9.83 -5.15
C LYS A 271 -13.63 8.69 -5.12
N GLN A 272 -13.87 7.64 -5.91
CA GLN A 272 -12.95 6.52 -6.12
C GLN A 272 -11.60 6.99 -6.67
N THR A 273 -11.59 7.78 -7.75
CA THR A 273 -10.37 8.31 -8.36
C THR A 273 -9.62 9.24 -7.40
N LYS A 274 -10.33 10.05 -6.61
CA LYS A 274 -9.72 10.91 -5.58
C LYS A 274 -9.02 10.10 -4.50
N VAL A 275 -9.65 9.01 -4.01
CA VAL A 275 -9.02 8.12 -3.01
C VAL A 275 -7.80 7.42 -3.60
N LEU A 276 -7.91 6.90 -4.83
CA LEU A 276 -6.81 6.26 -5.53
C LEU A 276 -5.63 7.22 -5.71
N LEU A 277 -5.86 8.44 -6.19
CA LEU A 277 -4.82 9.44 -6.38
C LEU A 277 -4.17 9.85 -5.05
N THR A 278 -4.99 10.09 -4.01
CA THR A 278 -4.47 10.47 -2.68
C THR A 278 -3.57 9.38 -2.11
N ARG A 279 -3.99 8.12 -2.17
CA ARG A 279 -3.19 6.99 -1.70
C ARG A 279 -1.95 6.77 -2.56
N THR A 280 -2.04 6.99 -3.88
CA THR A 280 -0.89 6.94 -4.78
C THR A 280 0.15 8.00 -4.43
N ALA A 281 -0.28 9.23 -4.15
CA ALA A 281 0.61 10.31 -3.71
C ALA A 281 1.30 9.95 -2.37
N VAL A 282 0.58 9.32 -1.44
CA VAL A 282 1.15 8.84 -0.18
C VAL A 282 2.17 7.73 -0.43
N VAL A 283 1.87 6.72 -1.25
CA VAL A 283 2.84 5.67 -1.61
C VAL A 283 4.07 6.28 -2.26
N ALA A 284 3.90 7.16 -3.26
CA ALA A 284 5.00 7.80 -3.96
C ALA A 284 5.92 8.57 -3.01
N ALA A 285 5.35 9.43 -2.16
CA ALA A 285 6.11 10.21 -1.19
C ALA A 285 6.83 9.32 -0.16
N MET A 286 6.13 8.32 0.38
CA MET A 286 6.67 7.43 1.40
C MET A 286 7.75 6.48 0.85
N VAL A 287 7.56 5.94 -0.36
CA VAL A 287 8.56 5.11 -1.05
C VAL A 287 9.79 5.95 -1.36
N ALA A 288 9.62 7.16 -1.91
CA ALA A 288 10.74 8.06 -2.21
C ALA A 288 11.53 8.41 -0.95
N ALA A 289 10.85 8.89 0.09
CA ALA A 289 11.50 9.31 1.33
C ALA A 289 12.11 8.14 2.11
N ASN A 290 11.39 7.02 2.30
CA ASN A 290 11.93 5.86 3.01
C ASN A 290 13.16 5.29 2.28
N THR A 291 13.08 5.15 0.96
CA THR A 291 14.20 4.64 0.16
C THR A 291 15.38 5.58 0.28
N THR A 292 15.19 6.89 0.16
CA THR A 292 16.28 7.87 0.28
C THR A 292 16.92 7.84 1.66
N VAL A 293 16.12 7.87 2.74
CA VAL A 293 16.62 7.84 4.13
C VAL A 293 17.38 6.55 4.43
N ARG A 294 16.86 5.39 3.99
CA ARG A 294 17.49 4.10 4.26
C ARG A 294 18.68 3.81 3.35
N VAL A 295 18.64 4.21 2.09
CA VAL A 295 19.78 4.07 1.17
C VAL A 295 20.92 4.97 1.60
N SER A 296 20.66 6.20 2.04
CA SER A 296 21.71 7.08 2.59
C SER A 296 22.38 6.54 3.86
N ALA A 297 21.78 5.51 4.48
CA ALA A 297 22.37 4.77 5.58
C ALA A 297 23.41 3.72 5.12
N LEU A 298 23.45 3.38 3.84
CA LEU A 298 24.39 2.43 3.28
C LEU A 298 25.69 3.15 2.94
N GLU A 299 26.81 2.46 3.15
CA GLU A 299 28.12 3.00 2.80
C GLU A 299 28.27 3.15 1.27
N GLY A 300 29.00 4.19 0.85
CA GLY A 300 29.28 4.43 -0.57
C GLY A 300 28.09 4.86 -1.42
N THR A 301 27.02 5.41 -0.84
CA THR A 301 25.84 5.87 -1.58
C THR A 301 25.74 7.39 -1.69
N ASP A 302 25.33 7.86 -2.86
CA ASP A 302 25.02 9.27 -3.14
C ASP A 302 23.50 9.53 -3.12
N ALA A 303 23.11 10.75 -2.75
CA ALA A 303 21.73 11.21 -2.69
C ALA A 303 21.04 11.17 -4.07
N VAL A 304 21.78 11.51 -5.14
CA VAL A 304 21.25 11.43 -6.52
C VAL A 304 20.96 9.97 -6.89
N GLY A 305 21.87 9.06 -6.54
CA GLY A 305 21.67 7.62 -6.70
C GLY A 305 20.44 7.11 -5.96
N ALA A 306 20.30 7.49 -4.69
CA ALA A 306 19.17 7.09 -3.86
C ALA A 306 17.81 7.55 -4.43
N LEU A 307 17.74 8.82 -4.87
CA LEU A 307 16.54 9.39 -5.49
C LEU A 307 16.23 8.76 -6.85
N GLY A 308 17.23 8.58 -7.70
CA GLY A 308 17.05 7.94 -9.02
C GLY A 308 16.57 6.50 -8.90
N TYR A 309 17.16 5.74 -7.97
CA TYR A 309 16.72 4.38 -7.65
C TYR A 309 15.28 4.36 -7.12
N ALA A 310 14.95 5.25 -6.17
CA ALA A 310 13.60 5.35 -5.63
C ALA A 310 12.56 5.72 -6.71
N GLY A 311 12.95 6.55 -7.69
CA GLY A 311 12.11 6.96 -8.81
C GLY A 311 11.53 5.79 -9.62
N VAL A 312 12.29 4.70 -9.80
CA VAL A 312 11.83 3.49 -10.51
C VAL A 312 10.66 2.83 -9.75
N TRP A 313 10.75 2.76 -8.43
CA TRP A 313 9.72 2.17 -7.58
C TRP A 313 8.48 3.05 -7.47
N VAL A 314 8.67 4.38 -7.44
CA VAL A 314 7.57 5.35 -7.50
C VAL A 314 6.83 5.26 -8.84
N LEU A 315 7.57 5.15 -9.96
CA LEU A 315 6.99 4.97 -11.29
C LEU A 315 6.15 3.69 -11.37
N ALA A 316 6.64 2.57 -10.82
CA ALA A 316 5.87 1.33 -10.75
C ALA A 316 4.56 1.47 -9.97
N GLY A 317 4.60 2.18 -8.83
CA GLY A 317 3.40 2.48 -8.03
C GLY A 317 2.41 3.38 -8.78
N ALA A 318 2.90 4.40 -9.47
CA ALA A 318 2.07 5.31 -10.28
C ALA A 318 1.40 4.58 -11.46
N LEU A 319 2.14 3.75 -12.19
CA LEU A 319 1.58 2.93 -13.28
C LEU A 319 0.57 1.91 -12.76
N SER A 320 0.81 1.32 -11.58
CA SER A 320 -0.17 0.45 -10.92
C SER A 320 -1.47 1.19 -10.61
N ALA A 321 -1.37 2.43 -10.11
CA ALA A 321 -2.54 3.27 -9.87
C ALA A 321 -3.31 3.59 -11.15
N VAL A 322 -2.63 3.93 -12.25
CA VAL A 322 -3.28 4.17 -13.55
C VAL A 322 -4.05 2.94 -14.01
N MET A 323 -3.42 1.76 -13.97
CA MET A 323 -4.06 0.51 -14.36
C MET A 323 -5.24 0.13 -13.45
N PHE A 324 -5.12 0.37 -12.14
CA PHE A 324 -6.23 0.17 -11.21
C PHE A 324 -7.37 1.16 -11.39
N GLY A 325 -7.08 2.40 -11.77
CA GLY A 325 -8.09 3.37 -12.16
C GLY A 325 -8.91 2.87 -13.33
N TRP A 326 -8.24 2.35 -14.36
CA TRP A 326 -8.89 1.74 -15.52
C TRP A 326 -9.73 0.50 -15.15
N VAL A 327 -9.20 -0.41 -14.32
CA VAL A 327 -9.94 -1.60 -13.84
C VAL A 327 -11.19 -1.20 -13.04
N GLY A 328 -11.10 -0.12 -12.27
CA GLY A 328 -12.21 0.39 -11.48
C GLY A 328 -13.33 1.00 -12.32
N ASP A 329 -12.98 1.73 -13.37
CA ASP A 329 -13.93 2.42 -14.27
C ASP A 329 -14.79 1.42 -15.06
N VAL A 330 -14.17 0.36 -15.60
CA VAL A 330 -14.87 -0.73 -16.30
C VAL A 330 -15.90 -1.43 -15.39
N GLY A 331 -15.67 -1.46 -14.07
CA GLY A 331 -16.59 -2.03 -13.10
C GLY A 331 -17.88 -1.22 -12.93
N ASP A 332 -17.77 0.12 -13.00
CA ASP A 332 -18.91 1.02 -12.82
C ASP A 332 -19.87 0.98 -14.02
N ASP A 333 -19.33 0.86 -15.24
CA ASP A 333 -20.12 0.73 -16.48
C ASP A 333 -20.97 -0.55 -16.51
N VAL A 334 -20.43 -1.68 -16.04
CA VAL A 334 -21.13 -2.97 -16.05
C VAL A 334 -22.24 -3.02 -15.00
N VAL A 335 -22.07 -2.34 -13.87
CA VAL A 335 -23.11 -2.24 -12.82
C VAL A 335 -24.24 -1.32 -13.29
N ALA A 336 -23.92 -0.20 -13.95
CA ALA A 336 -24.91 0.72 -14.50
C ALA A 336 -25.83 0.03 -15.55
N ILE A 337 -25.31 -0.91 -16.34
CA ILE A 337 -26.08 -1.65 -17.34
C ILE A 337 -27.00 -2.72 -16.71
N LYS A 338 -26.65 -3.26 -15.52
CA LYS A 338 -27.46 -4.29 -14.84
C LYS A 338 -28.60 -3.72 -14.00
N GLU A 339 -28.57 -2.43 -13.69
CA GLU A 339 -29.65 -1.74 -12.96
C GLU A 339 -30.60 -0.96 -13.89
N LEU A 340 -30.45 -1.11 -15.21
CA LEU A 340 -31.40 -0.67 -16.26
C LEU A 340 -32.22 -1.86 -16.77
#